data_AF-U5L9R5-F1
#
_entry.id   AF-U5L9R5-F1
#
_cell.length_a   1.000
_cell.length_b   1.000
_cell.length_c   1.000
_cell.angle_alpha   90.00
_cell.angle_beta   90.00
_cell.angle_gamma   90.00
#
_symmetry.space_group_name_H-M   'P 1'
#
loop_
_entity.id
_entity.type
_entity.pdbx_description
1 polymer ?
#
loop_
_entity_poly.entity_id
_entity_poly.type
_entity_poly.pdbx_seq_one_letter_code
_entity_poly.pdbx_strand_id
1 'polypeptide(L)' 'MEISKDSKKLAVDSPVLLKGIVKAIYKDTVHIQIGGKIIALPASNMPAASS' A
#
# COMPACT_ATOMS: atom_id res chain seq x y z
N MET A 1 27.11 25.83 -4.23
CA MET A 1 25.82 25.40 -4.83
C MET A 1 25.69 23.92 -4.53
N GLU A 2 24.99 23.59 -3.46
CA GLU A 2 24.87 22.20 -3.00
C GLU A 2 23.61 21.60 -3.63
N ILE A 3 23.79 20.69 -4.58
CA ILE A 3 22.72 19.83 -5.08
C ILE A 3 22.67 18.58 -4.19
N SER A 4 22.07 18.70 -3.01
CA SER A 4 21.68 17.53 -2.23
C SER A 4 20.50 16.86 -2.93
N LYS A 5 20.84 16.08 -3.96
CA LYS A 5 19.97 15.08 -4.55
C LYS A 5 19.81 13.98 -3.49
N ASP A 6 18.94 14.21 -2.53
CA ASP A 6 18.26 13.15 -1.77
C ASP A 6 17.31 12.40 -2.73
N SER A 7 17.90 11.84 -3.79
CA SER A 7 17.28 10.79 -4.56
C SER A 7 17.40 9.56 -3.68
N LYS A 8 16.47 9.40 -2.75
CA LYS A 8 16.26 8.13 -2.04
C LYS A 8 15.92 7.11 -3.12
N LYS A 9 16.96 6.54 -3.72
CA LYS A 9 16.91 5.68 -4.89
C LYS A 9 16.06 4.49 -4.47
N LEU A 10 14.83 4.44 -4.98
CA LEU A 10 14.00 3.25 -4.85
C LEU A 10 14.85 2.10 -5.42
N ALA A 11 15.32 1.24 -4.53
CA ALA A 11 16.02 0.04 -4.92
C ALA A 11 14.97 -1.05 -5.15
N VAL A 12 15.31 -2.01 -6.01
CA VAL A 12 14.54 -3.25 -6.09
C VAL A 12 14.43 -3.83 -4.68
N ASP A 13 13.26 -4.39 -4.35
CA ASP A 13 12.91 -4.92 -3.01
C ASP A 13 12.82 -3.89 -1.87
N SER A 14 12.88 -2.58 -2.16
CA SER A 14 12.60 -1.57 -1.12
C SER A 14 11.12 -1.58 -0.74
N PRO A 15 10.78 -1.68 0.56
CA PRO A 15 9.39 -1.59 0.99
C PRO A 15 8.84 -0.19 0.74
N VAL A 16 7.63 -0.12 0.20
CA VAL A 16 6.89 1.13 -0.02
C VAL A 16 5.59 1.11 0.77
N LEU A 17 5.26 2.24 1.40
CA LEU A 17 3.95 2.44 2.03
C LEU A 17 3.03 3.19 1.07
N LEU A 18 1.87 2.61 0.79
CA LEU A 18 0.84 3.22 -0.05
C LEU A 18 -0.41 3.48 0.80
N LYS A 19 -0.94 4.70 0.73
CA LYS A 19 -2.24 5.04 1.31
C LYS A 19 -3.34 4.69 0.31
N GLY A 20 -4.38 4.03 0.78
CA GLY A 20 -5.53 3.65 -0.03
C GLY A 20 -6.84 3.79 0.73
N ILE A 21 -7.95 3.76 0.00
CA ILE A 21 -9.31 3.86 0.57
C ILE A 21 -9.98 2.49 0.40
N VAL A 22 -10.49 1.92 1.49
CA VAL A 22 -11.28 0.67 1.41
C VAL A 22 -12.61 0.98 0.75
N LYS A 23 -12.89 0.33 -0.39
CA LYS A 23 -14.14 0.49 -1.15
C LYS A 23 -15.14 -0.62 -0.84
N ALA A 24 -14.65 -1.83 -0.58
CA ALA A 24 -15.47 -2.97 -0.21
C ALA A 24 -14.67 -3.99 0.61
N ILE A 25 -15.37 -4.71 1.48
CA ILE A 25 -14.83 -5.83 2.26
C ILE A 25 -15.71 -7.04 1.95
N TYR A 26 -15.07 -8.10 1.47
CA TYR A 26 -15.68 -9.41 1.28
C TYR A 26 -15.02 -10.41 2.22
N LYS A 27 -15.62 -11.59 2.35
CA LYS A 27 -15.15 -12.62 3.28
C LYS A 27 -13.66 -12.93 3.13
N ASP A 28 -13.18 -13.04 1.89
CA ASP A 28 -11.81 -13.48 1.60
C ASP A 28 -10.91 -12.36 1.07
N THR A 29 -11.47 -11.19 0.70
CA THR A 29 -10.74 -10.12 0.04
C THR A 29 -11.19 -8.73 0.47
N VAL A 30 -10.26 -7.79 0.56
CA VAL A 30 -10.51 -6.37 0.75
C VAL A 30 -10.15 -5.61 -0.53
N HIS A 31 -11.08 -4.81 -1.02
CA HIS A 31 -10.89 -4.01 -2.23
C HIS A 31 -10.48 -2.59 -1.83
N ILE A 32 -9.27 -2.19 -2.21
CA ILE A 32 -8.66 -0.91 -1.83
C ILE A 32 -8.42 -0.10 -3.10
N GLN A 33 -8.88 1.15 -3.11
CA GLN A 33 -8.58 2.11 -4.17
C GLN A 33 -7.26 2.82 -3.89
N ILE A 34 -6.32 2.71 -4.84
CA ILE A 34 -5.01 3.38 -4.81
C ILE A 34 -4.83 4.08 -6.17
N GLY A 35 -4.66 5.41 -6.17
CA GLY A 35 -4.42 6.18 -7.39
C GLY A 35 -5.49 6.02 -8.48
N GLY A 36 -6.75 5.77 -8.11
CA GLY A 36 -7.86 5.60 -9.04
C GLY A 36 -8.11 4.15 -9.51
N LYS A 37 -7.19 3.22 -9.25
CA LYS A 37 -7.37 1.78 -9.51
C LYS A 37 -7.87 1.07 -8.25
N ILE A 38 -8.64 -0.01 -8.42
CA ILE A 38 -9.04 -0.89 -7.31
C ILE A 38 -8.15 -2.13 -7.33
N ILE A 39 -7.52 -2.42 -6.19
CA ILE A 39 -6.69 -3.60 -5.96
C ILE A 39 -7.39 -4.46 -4.91
N ALA A 40 -7.61 -5.73 -5.23
CA ALA A 40 -8.13 -6.71 -4.29
C ALA A 40 -6.96 -7.38 -3.56
N LEU A 41 -6.94 -7.27 -2.23
CA LEU A 41 -5.96 -7.93 -1.37
C LEU A 41 -6.64 -9.04 -0.57
N PRO A 42 -6.02 -10.21 -0.39
CA PRO A 42 -6.57 -11.24 0.47
C PRO A 42 -6.69 -10.74 1.91
N ALA A 43 -7.86 -10.94 2.51
CA ALA A 43 -8.16 -10.53 3.89
C ALA A 43 -7.26 -11.28 4.90
N SER A 44 -6.78 -12.47 4.54
CA SER A 44 -5.88 -13.32 5.34
C SER A 44 -4.55 -12.66 5.69
N ASN A 45 -4.13 -11.66 4.91
CA ASN A 45 -2.84 -10.97 5.07
C ASN A 45 -2.96 -9.64 5.82
N MET A 46 -4.16 -9.24 6.26
CA MET A 46 -4.29 -8.06 7.10
C MET A 46 -3.94 -8.44 8.54
N PRO A 47 -2.96 -7.76 9.18
CA PRO A 47 -2.76 -7.93 10.61
C PRO A 47 -4.09 -7.59 11.29
N ALA A 48 -4.64 -8.54 12.04
CA ALA A 48 -5.82 -8.30 12.85
C ALA A 48 -5.58 -6.99 13.61
N ALA A 49 -6.45 -6.00 13.40
CA ALA A 49 -6.40 -4.76 14.16
C ALA A 49 -6.41 -5.18 15.64
N SER A 50 -5.23 -5.12 16.26
CA SER A 50 -5.07 -5.49 17.66
C SER A 50 -5.75 -4.39 18.43
N SER A 51 -7.00 -4.67 18.79
CA SER A 51 -7.81 -3.84 19.67
C SER A 51 -7.33 -3.96 21.10
#